data_AF-A0A2D6F242-F1
#
_entry.id   AF-A0A2D6F242-F1
#
_cell.length_a   1.000
_cell.length_b   1.000
_cell.length_c   1.000
_cell.angle_alpha   90.00
_cell.angle_beta   90.00
_cell.angle_gamma   90.00
#
_symmetry.space_group_name_H-M   'P 1'
#
loop_
_entity.id
_entity.type
_entity.pdbx_description
1 polymer ?
#
loop_
_entity_poly.entity_id
_entity_poly.type
_entity_poly.pdbx_seq_one_letter_code
_entity_poly.pdbx_strand_id
1 'polypeptide(L)'
;MGGGLMQLVAYGAQDIYLTGNPQITFFKVVYRRHTNFAMEAIQQTFNGTTGFGNKVSSTISRNGDLVGRMYLEHKLQLNTANHASAEKHYGHALMKTCELEIGGQ
;
A
#
# COMPACT_ATOMS: atom_id res chain seq x y z
N MET A 1 28.88 31.52 -24.26
CA MET A 1 28.29 30.16 -24.38
C MET A 1 29.30 29.15 -24.94
N GLY A 2 30.39 28.84 -24.22
CA GLY A 2 31.43 27.89 -24.67
C GLY A 2 31.89 26.88 -23.62
N GLY A 3 31.49 27.05 -22.35
CA GLY A 3 31.98 26.21 -21.25
C GLY A 3 31.48 24.76 -21.30
N GLY A 4 30.20 24.52 -21.64
CA GLY A 4 29.62 23.17 -21.66
C GLY A 4 30.20 22.28 -22.76
N LEU A 5 30.50 22.84 -23.94
CA LEU A 5 31.15 22.12 -25.03
C LEU A 5 32.60 21.77 -24.69
N MET A 6 33.35 22.70 -24.08
CA MET A 6 34.72 22.45 -23.64
C MET A 6 34.80 21.36 -22.55
N GLN A 7 33.83 21.32 -21.64
CA GLN A 7 33.75 20.28 -20.62
C GLN A 7 33.46 18.89 -21.21
N LEU A 8 32.72 18.82 -22.32
CA LEU A 8 32.42 17.56 -23.01
C LEU A 8 33.62 17.02 -23.81
N VAL A 9 34.52 17.91 -24.26
CA VAL A 9 35.76 17.57 -24.97
C VAL A 9 36.86 17.12 -23.99
N ALA A 10 36.79 17.57 -22.73
CA ALA A 10 37.71 17.17 -21.68
C ALA A 10 37.41 15.75 -21.16
N TYR A 11 37.76 14.73 -21.95
CA TYR A 11 37.64 13.32 -21.59
C TYR A 11 38.96 12.77 -21.01
N GLY A 12 38.88 12.06 -19.88
CA GLY A 12 40.02 11.44 -19.20
C GLY A 12 39.94 9.91 -19.13
N ALA A 13 41.04 9.25 -18.73
CA ALA A 13 41.10 7.79 -18.62
C ALA A 13 40.11 7.21 -17.58
N GLN A 14 39.67 8.00 -16.60
CA GLN A 14 38.73 7.57 -15.56
C GLN A 14 37.28 7.54 -16.06
N ASP A 15 36.96 8.30 -17.11
CA ASP A 15 35.61 8.34 -17.70
C ASP A 15 35.23 7.00 -18.36
N ILE A 16 36.22 6.13 -18.64
CA ILE A 16 35.99 4.76 -19.10
C ILE A 16 35.09 3.98 -18.12
N TYR A 17 35.22 4.22 -16.81
CA TYR A 17 34.44 3.54 -15.79
C TYR A 17 33.01 4.09 -15.64
N LEU A 18 32.76 5.32 -16.11
CA LEU A 18 31.50 6.03 -15.88
C LEU A 18 30.66 6.19 -17.15
N THR A 19 31.30 6.54 -18.27
CA THR A 19 30.65 6.87 -19.55
C THR A 19 31.30 6.21 -20.77
N GLY A 20 32.26 5.30 -20.60
CA GLY A 20 32.98 4.65 -21.71
C GLY A 20 32.10 3.80 -22.65
N ASN A 21 31.20 2.98 -22.10
CA ASN A 21 30.16 2.27 -22.86
C ASN A 21 28.79 2.46 -22.18
N PRO A 22 28.09 3.58 -22.45
CA PRO A 22 26.87 3.93 -21.74
C PRO A 22 25.75 2.89 -21.95
N GLN A 23 25.25 2.31 -20.86
CA GLN A 23 24.12 1.36 -20.89
C GLN A 23 22.78 2.00 -20.53
N ILE A 24 22.81 3.20 -19.94
CA ILE A 24 21.63 3.98 -19.55
C ILE A 24 21.82 5.44 -19.97
N THR A 25 20.72 6.18 -20.09
CA THR A 25 20.73 7.63 -20.32
C THR A 25 19.71 8.30 -19.42
N PHE A 26 20.06 9.49 -18.93
CA PHE A 26 19.16 10.31 -18.12
C PHE A 26 18.21 11.17 -18.98
N PHE A 27 18.48 11.28 -20.29
CA PHE A 27 17.72 12.15 -21.19
C PHE A 27 16.57 11.45 -21.91
N LYS A 28 16.42 10.13 -21.74
CA LYS A 28 15.36 9.35 -22.38
C LYS A 28 14.86 8.25 -21.43
N VAL A 29 13.64 8.42 -20.96
CA VAL A 29 12.93 7.43 -20.15
C VAL A 29 12.03 6.59 -21.05
N VAL A 30 12.15 5.26 -20.96
CA VAL A 30 11.23 4.32 -21.59
C VAL A 30 10.23 3.85 -20.54
N TYR A 31 8.97 4.23 -20.69
CA TYR A 31 7.90 3.73 -19.84
C TYR A 31 7.56 2.29 -20.20
N ARG A 32 7.46 1.42 -19.19
CA ARG A 32 6.99 0.04 -19.37
C ARG A 32 5.46 0.03 -19.47
N ARG A 33 4.94 -0.69 -20.45
CA ARG A 33 3.50 -0.96 -20.55
C ARG A 33 3.07 -1.87 -19.40
N HIS A 34 1.87 -1.65 -18.88
CA HIS A 34 1.21 -2.53 -17.91
C HIS A 34 0.00 -3.20 -18.57
N THR A 35 -0.44 -4.33 -18.01
CA THR A 35 -1.73 -4.92 -18.36
C THR A 35 -2.85 -4.04 -17.79
N ASN A 36 -3.99 -3.97 -18.47
CA ASN A 36 -5.13 -3.19 -17.98
C ASN A 36 -5.68 -3.82 -16.70
N PHE A 37 -5.87 -3.01 -15.65
CA PHE A 37 -6.51 -3.42 -14.40
C PHE A 37 -7.27 -2.24 -13.78
N ALA A 38 -8.24 -2.55 -12.94
CA ALA A 38 -8.94 -1.58 -12.10
C ALA A 38 -8.95 -2.09 -10.65
N MET A 39 -9.05 -1.18 -9.69
CA MET A 39 -9.16 -1.51 -8.28
C MET A 39 -10.41 -0.85 -7.72
N GLU A 40 -11.20 -1.63 -7.00
CA GLU A 40 -12.41 -1.18 -6.32
C GLU A 40 -12.44 -1.74 -4.90
N ALA A 41 -12.87 -0.92 -3.94
CA ALA A 41 -13.05 -1.34 -2.56
C ALA A 41 -14.50 -1.79 -2.35
N ILE A 42 -14.69 -3.06 -2.04
CA ILE A 42 -16.01 -3.65 -1.86
C ILE A 42 -16.21 -4.06 -0.40
N GLN A 43 -17.27 -3.53 0.20
CA GLN A 43 -17.63 -3.82 1.58
C GLN A 43 -18.00 -5.30 1.75
N GLN A 44 -17.45 -5.94 2.77
CA GLN A 44 -17.82 -7.30 3.15
C GLN A 44 -18.80 -7.29 4.32
N THR A 45 -19.68 -8.29 4.37
CA THR A 45 -20.65 -8.46 5.45
C THR A 45 -20.03 -9.30 6.57
N PHE A 46 -20.12 -8.81 7.81
CA PHE A 46 -19.70 -9.58 8.98
C PHE A 46 -20.80 -10.52 9.44
N ASN A 47 -20.42 -11.76 9.70
CA ASN A 47 -21.24 -12.78 10.33
C ASN A 47 -20.97 -12.78 11.83
N GLY A 48 -22.05 -12.75 12.62
CA GLY A 48 -22.00 -12.68 14.08
C GLY A 48 -22.41 -11.31 14.64
N THR A 49 -22.49 -11.22 15.96
CA THR A 49 -22.89 -9.99 16.66
C THR A 49 -21.68 -9.11 16.89
N THR A 50 -21.66 -7.94 16.23
CA THR A 50 -20.60 -6.94 16.41
C THR A 50 -20.65 -6.36 17.83
N GLY A 51 -19.54 -6.44 18.55
CA GLY A 51 -19.43 -5.96 19.92
C GLY A 51 -18.04 -6.20 20.49
N PHE A 52 -17.68 -5.45 21.53
CA PHE A 52 -16.41 -5.64 22.22
C PHE A 52 -16.35 -7.03 22.87
N GLY A 53 -15.24 -7.74 22.70
CA GLY A 53 -15.04 -9.11 23.22
C GLY A 53 -15.62 -10.23 22.35
N ASN A 54 -16.39 -9.91 21.30
CA ASN A 54 -16.94 -10.90 20.38
C ASN A 54 -15.97 -11.19 19.22
N LYS A 55 -15.97 -12.43 18.73
CA LYS A 55 -15.33 -12.82 17.48
C LYS A 55 -16.35 -12.69 16.34
N VAL A 56 -15.97 -11.97 15.29
CA VAL A 56 -16.74 -11.86 14.05
C VAL A 56 -15.93 -12.46 12.91
N SER A 57 -16.60 -13.05 11.93
CA SER A 57 -15.97 -13.59 10.73
C SER A 57 -16.65 -13.02 9.49
N SER A 58 -15.93 -12.96 8.37
CA SER A 58 -16.51 -12.54 7.10
C SER A 58 -15.92 -13.37 5.98
N THR A 59 -16.79 -13.96 5.16
CA THR A 59 -16.37 -14.69 3.96
C THR A 59 -16.14 -13.70 2.84
N ILE A 60 -14.92 -13.65 2.31
CA ILE A 60 -14.57 -12.75 1.21
C ILE A 60 -15.37 -13.13 -0.03
N SER A 61 -16.19 -12.20 -0.51
CA SER A 61 -16.97 -12.38 -1.73
C SER A 61 -16.07 -12.36 -2.98
N ARG A 62 -16.39 -13.22 -3.95
CA ARG A 62 -15.65 -13.34 -5.22
C ARG A 62 -16.11 -12.30 -6.24
N ASN A 63 -15.74 -11.04 -6.00
CA ASN A 63 -16.10 -9.93 -6.89
C ASN A 63 -14.98 -9.53 -7.86
N GLY A 64 -13.79 -10.14 -7.75
CA GLY A 64 -12.66 -9.89 -8.63
C GLY A 64 -11.65 -11.04 -8.61
N ASP A 65 -10.64 -10.95 -9.47
CA ASP A 65 -9.64 -12.00 -9.65
C ASP A 65 -8.58 -12.00 -8.54
N LEU A 66 -8.20 -10.81 -8.06
CA LEU A 66 -7.18 -10.62 -7.03
C LEU A 66 -7.72 -9.75 -5.89
N VAL A 67 -7.32 -10.08 -4.66
CA VAL A 67 -7.60 -9.27 -3.46
C VAL A 67 -6.36 -8.45 -3.11
N GLY A 68 -6.56 -7.15 -2.94
CA GLY A 68 -5.52 -6.20 -2.55
C GLY A 68 -5.51 -5.91 -1.05
N ARG A 69 -5.46 -4.62 -0.70
CA ARG A 69 -5.49 -4.16 0.69
C ARG A 69 -6.88 -4.30 1.29
N MET A 70 -6.96 -4.76 2.54
CA MET A 70 -8.18 -4.80 3.33
C MET A 70 -8.10 -3.78 4.47
N TYR A 71 -9.23 -3.17 4.79
CA TYR A 71 -9.34 -2.18 5.86
C TYR A 71 -10.52 -2.54 6.77
N LEU A 72 -10.32 -2.39 8.07
CA LEU A 72 -11.39 -2.50 9.06
C LEU A 72 -11.84 -1.10 9.45
N GLU A 73 -13.11 -0.80 9.19
CA GLU A 73 -13.75 0.44 9.64
C GLU A 73 -14.57 0.16 10.90
N HIS A 74 -14.44 1.03 11.90
CA HIS A 74 -15.25 0.98 13.10
C HIS A 74 -15.77 2.36 13.48
N LYS A 75 -17.10 2.48 13.60
CA LYS A 75 -17.76 3.71 14.03
C LYS A 75 -17.76 3.80 15.56
N LEU A 76 -16.85 4.60 16.09
CA LEU A 76 -16.75 4.87 17.52
C LEU A 76 -17.98 5.67 18.01
N GLN A 77 -18.61 5.19 19.08
CA GLN A 77 -19.62 5.94 19.83
C GLN A 77 -19.11 6.20 21.25
N LEU A 78 -18.89 7.48 21.60
CA LEU A 78 -18.45 7.88 22.92
C LEU A 78 -19.67 8.34 23.73
N ASN A 79 -19.81 7.82 24.96
CA ASN A 79 -20.83 8.30 25.88
C ASN A 79 -20.35 9.62 26.51
N THR A 80 -20.88 10.74 26.03
CA THR A 80 -20.50 12.09 26.46
C THR A 80 -20.89 12.40 27.90
N ALA A 81 -21.82 11.63 28.50
CA ALA A 81 -22.27 11.85 29.88
C ALA A 81 -21.20 11.52 30.95
N ASN A 82 -20.24 10.64 30.63
CA ASN A 82 -19.26 10.13 31.60
C ASN A 82 -17.82 10.62 31.32
N HIS A 83 -17.64 11.70 30.55
CA HIS A 83 -16.31 12.13 30.09
C HIS A 83 -15.47 11.01 29.47
N ALA A 84 -16.12 10.10 28.72
CA ALA A 84 -15.43 8.97 28.12
C ALA A 84 -14.52 9.43 26.97
N SER A 85 -13.21 9.26 27.13
CA SER A 85 -12.22 9.45 26.07
C SER A 85 -11.87 8.11 25.43
N ALA A 86 -11.64 8.11 24.11
CA ALA A 86 -11.09 6.94 23.44
C ALA A 86 -9.69 6.59 24.01
N GLU A 87 -9.38 5.30 24.10
CA GLU A 87 -8.05 4.86 24.51
C GLU A 87 -6.97 5.29 23.49
N LYS A 88 -5.74 5.47 23.98
CA LYS A 88 -4.58 5.70 23.11
C LYS A 88 -4.44 4.49 22.17
N HIS A 89 -4.32 4.77 20.87
CA HIS A 89 -4.16 3.72 19.84
C HIS A 89 -5.39 2.81 19.70
N TYR A 90 -6.59 3.39 19.82
CA TYR A 90 -7.89 2.71 19.74
C TYR A 90 -8.00 1.65 18.63
N GLY A 91 -7.55 1.94 17.40
CA GLY A 91 -7.64 0.98 16.30
C GLY A 91 -6.84 -0.31 16.53
N HIS A 92 -5.69 -0.22 17.22
CA HIS A 92 -4.90 -1.39 17.61
C HIS A 92 -5.50 -2.09 18.83
N ALA A 93 -5.96 -1.32 19.83
CA ALA A 93 -6.60 -1.86 21.03
C ALA A 93 -7.94 -2.56 20.73
N LEU A 94 -8.64 -2.15 19.66
CA LEU A 94 -9.92 -2.73 19.24
C LEU A 94 -9.77 -4.16 18.72
N MET A 95 -8.63 -4.51 18.12
CA MET A 95 -8.38 -5.83 17.56
C MET A 95 -7.46 -6.65 18.47
N LYS A 96 -8.02 -7.67 19.12
CA LYS A 96 -7.23 -8.62 19.91
C LYS A 96 -6.40 -9.56 19.02
N THR A 97 -7.06 -10.18 18.04
CA THR A 97 -6.44 -11.09 17.06
C THR A 97 -7.12 -10.93 15.71
N CYS A 98 -6.40 -11.23 14.64
CA CYS A 98 -6.92 -11.31 13.28
C CYS A 98 -6.38 -12.60 12.66
N GLU A 99 -7.27 -13.41 12.09
CA GLU A 99 -6.97 -14.71 11.50
C GLU A 99 -7.42 -14.70 10.04
N LEU A 100 -6.61 -15.27 9.15
CA LEU A 100 -6.94 -15.48 7.74
C LEU A 100 -7.03 -16.99 7.51
N GLU A 101 -8.18 -17.45 7.03
CA GLU A 101 -8.46 -18.85 6.76
C GLU A 101 -8.69 -19.05 5.25
N ILE A 102 -8.01 -20.02 4.64
CA ILE A 102 -8.13 -20.37 3.23
C ILE A 102 -8.51 -21.84 3.12
N GLY A 103 -9.78 -22.11 2.84
CA GLY A 103 -10.26 -23.47 2.58
C GLY A 103 -10.30 -24.37 3.82
N GLY A 104 -10.52 -23.81 5.02
CA GLY A 104 -10.61 -24.58 6.26
C GLY A 104 -9.35 -24.57 7.13
N GLN A 105 -8.32 -23.81 6.73
CA GLN A 105 -7.00 -23.77 7.37
C GLN A 105 -6.47 -22.36 7.49
#